data_AF-A0A3B9AF26-F1
#
_entry.id   AF-A0A3B9AF26-F1
#
_cell.length_a   1.000
_cell.length_b   1.000
_cell.length_c   1.000
_cell.angle_alpha   90.00
_cell.angle_beta   90.00
_cell.angle_gamma   90.00
#
_symmetry.space_group_name_H-M   'P 1'
#
loop_
_entity.id
_entity.type
_entity.pdbx_description
1 polymer ?
#
loop_
_entity_poly.entity_id
_entity_poly.type
_entity_poly.pdbx_seq_one_letter_code
_entity_poly.pdbx_strand_id
1 'polypeptide(L)' 'MKQSTGSKVLRIASRNSPLAMWQANFVKHALELAHPQLEVSILGFTTKGDRLL' A
#
# COMPACT_ATOMS: atom_id res chain seq x y z
N MET A 1 5.16 21.74 -20.96
CA MET A 1 5.83 21.87 -19.64
C MET A 1 4.82 21.69 -18.52
N LYS A 2 4.75 20.51 -17.88
CA LYS A 2 4.16 20.32 -16.54
C LYS A 2 4.91 19.17 -15.84
N GLN A 3 6.07 19.48 -15.31
CA GLN A 3 6.75 18.66 -14.31
C GLN A 3 5.96 18.83 -13.00
N SER A 4 5.09 17.88 -12.62
CA SER A 4 4.57 17.84 -11.25
C SER A 4 5.58 17.09 -10.38
N THR A 5 6.61 17.80 -9.95
CA THR A 5 7.54 17.34 -8.92
C THR A 5 6.83 17.39 -7.56
N GLY A 6 6.06 16.35 -7.27
CA GLY A 6 5.71 15.97 -5.90
C GLY A 6 6.17 14.54 -5.73
N SER A 7 6.97 14.25 -4.69
CA SER A 7 7.39 12.89 -4.35
C SER A 7 6.16 11.97 -4.40
N LYS A 8 6.06 11.13 -5.43
CA LYS A 8 4.80 10.46 -5.76
C LYS A 8 4.74 9.17 -4.96
N VAL A 9 4.34 9.29 -3.69
CA VAL A 9 4.14 8.16 -2.78
C VAL A 9 3.12 7.19 -3.37
N LEU A 10 3.52 5.95 -3.58
CA LEU A 10 2.65 4.87 -4.01
C LEU A 10 1.84 4.37 -2.81
N ARG A 11 0.50 4.43 -2.91
CA ARG A 11 -0.40 4.00 -1.83
C ARG A 11 -1.05 2.67 -2.20
N ILE A 12 -0.85 1.65 -1.38
CA ILE A 12 -1.50 0.35 -1.48
C ILE A 12 -2.71 0.34 -0.55
N ALA A 13 -3.91 0.20 -1.11
CA ALA A 13 -5.11 0.01 -0.31
C ALA A 13 -5.29 -1.50 -0.02
N SER A 14 -5.46 -1.90 1.25
CA SER A 14 -5.69 -3.29 1.64
C SER A 14 -6.78 -3.46 2.69
N ARG A 15 -7.38 -4.65 2.77
CA ARG A 15 -8.30 -5.03 3.85
C ARG A 15 -7.53 -5.16 5.18
N ASN A 16 -8.19 -4.87 6.29
CA ASN A 16 -7.58 -4.94 7.63
C ASN A 16 -7.40 -6.37 8.18
N SER A 17 -7.79 -7.42 7.44
CA SER A 17 -7.52 -8.80 7.88
C SER A 17 -6.01 -9.07 7.97
N PRO A 18 -5.53 -9.88 8.94
CA PRO A 18 -4.10 -10.15 9.12
C PRO A 18 -3.39 -10.65 7.85
N LEU A 19 -4.04 -11.53 7.09
CA LEU A 19 -3.48 -12.05 5.83
C LEU A 19 -3.35 -10.95 4.77
N ALA A 20 -4.38 -10.12 4.59
CA ALA A 20 -4.35 -9.04 3.60
C ALA A 20 -3.31 -7.96 3.94
N MET A 21 -3.12 -7.67 5.22
CA MET A 21 -2.04 -6.77 5.67
C MET A 21 -0.67 -7.39 5.45
N TRP A 22 -0.50 -8.69 5.72
CA TRP A 22 0.75 -9.38 5.42
C TRP A 22 1.07 -9.36 3.92
N GLN A 23 0.09 -9.67 3.06
CA GLN A 23 0.23 -9.61 1.60
C GLN A 23 0.60 -8.20 1.12
N ALA A 24 -0.03 -7.15 1.67
CA ALA A 24 0.30 -5.77 1.33
C ALA A 24 1.72 -5.38 1.75
N ASN A 25 2.18 -5.83 2.93
CA ASN A 25 3.55 -5.61 3.39
C ASN A 25 4.57 -6.36 2.53
N PHE A 26 4.27 -7.59 2.11
CA PHE A 26 5.13 -8.35 1.22
C PHE A 26 5.35 -7.63 -0.12
N VAL A 27 4.27 -7.15 -0.75
CA VAL A 27 4.36 -6.39 -2.01
C VAL A 27 5.10 -5.07 -1.80
N LYS A 28 4.84 -4.36 -0.69
CA LYS A 28 5.57 -3.15 -0.32
C LYS A 28 7.09 -3.39 -0.29
N HIS A 29 7.55 -4.42 0.42
CA HIS A 29 8.98 -4.74 0.53
C HIS A 29 9.59 -5.06 -0.84
N ALA A 30 8.90 -5.82 -1.68
CA ALA A 30 9.38 -6.13 -3.02
C ALA A 30 9.53 -4.86 -3.89
N LEU A 31 8.59 -3.91 -3.76
CA LEU A 31 8.64 -2.63 -4.48
C LEU A 31 9.76 -1.72 -3.98
N GLU A 32 9.98 -1.65 -2.67
CA GLU A 32 11.07 -0.86 -2.07
C GLU A 32 12.44 -1.44 -2.44
N LEU A 33 12.58 -2.76 -2.52
CA LEU A 33 13.80 -3.43 -2.99
C LEU A 33 14.07 -3.17 -4.48
N ALA A 34 13.03 -3.26 -5.32
CA ALA A 34 13.14 -3.02 -6.75
C ALA A 34 13.35 -1.52 -7.09
N HIS A 35 12.81 -0.63 -6.26
CA HIS A 35 12.85 0.81 -6.45
C HIS A 35 13.23 1.52 -5.14
N PRO A 36 14.53 1.67 -4.83
CA PRO A 36 14.99 2.25 -3.55
C PRO A 36 14.55 3.71 -3.30
N GLN A 37 14.10 4.42 -4.35
CA GLN A 37 13.61 5.80 -4.26
C GLN A 37 12.07 5.90 -4.21
N LEU A 38 11.38 4.76 -4.26
CA LEU A 38 9.92 4.71 -4.23
C LEU A 38 9.42 4.65 -2.80
N GLU A 39 8.70 5.68 -2.38
CA GLU A 39 8.00 5.68 -1.10
C GLU A 39 6.68 4.92 -1.23
N VAL A 40 6.49 3.86 -0.44
CA VAL A 40 5.28 3.04 -0.46
C VAL A 40 4.57 3.07 0.89
N SER A 41 3.28 3.40 0.88
CA SER A 41 2.42 3.46 2.07
C SER A 41 1.25 2.48 1.93
N ILE A 42 0.86 1.83 3.04
CA ILE A 42 -0.28 0.91 3.07
C ILE A 42 -1.44 1.59 3.81
N LEU A 43 -2.58 1.69 3.14
CA LEU A 43 -3.84 2.20 3.68
C LEU A 43 -4.77 1.02 3.95
N GLY A 44 -4.94 0.70 5.23
CA GLY A 44 -5.93 -0.27 5.68
C GLY A 44 -7.34 0.32 5.60
N PHE A 45 -8.27 -0.38 4.96
CA PHE A 45 -9.68 -0.04 4.98
C PHE A 45 -10.52 -1.22 5.46
N THR A 46 -11.56 -0.90 6.22
CA THR A 46 -12.54 -1.88 6.69
C THR A 46 -13.75 -1.83 5.77
N THR A 47 -14.13 -2.97 5.21
CA THR A 47 -15.35 -3.10 4.41
C THR A 47 -16.51 -3.56 5.28
N LYS A 48 -17.76 -3.36 4.84
CA LYS A 48 -18.95 -3.87 5.56
C LYS A 48 -18.90 -5.40 5.75
N GLY A 49 -18.28 -6.12 4.83
CA GLY A 49 -18.10 -7.58 4.93
C GLY A 49 -17.12 -8.02 6.03
N ASP A 50 -16.19 -7.15 6.46
CA ASP A 50 -15.26 -7.46 7.57
C ASP A 50 -15.93 -7.34 8.95
N ARG A 51 -17.08 -6.68 9.05
CA ARG A 51 -17.80 -6.46 10.32
C ARG A 51 -18.76 -7.61 10.69
N LEU A 52 -19.03 -8.51 9.75
CA LEU A 52 -20.07 -9.54 9.86
C LEU A 52 -19.55 -10.92 10.30
N LEU A 53 -18.26 -11.03 10.68
CA LEU A 53 -17.66 -12.24 11.25
C LEU A 53 -17.53 -12.13 12.77
#